data_AF-A0A0W0TIT5-F1
#
_entry.id   AF-A0A0W0TIT5-F1
#
_cell.length_a   1.000
_cell.length_b   1.000
_cell.length_c   1.000
_cell.angle_alpha   90.00
_cell.angle_beta   90.00
_cell.angle_gamma   90.00
#
_symmetry.space_group_name_H-M   'P 1'
#
loop_
_entity.id
_entity.type
_entity.pdbx_description
1 polymer ?
#
loop_
_entity_poly.entity_id
_entity_poly.type
_entity_poly.pdbx_seq_one_letter_code
_entity_poly.pdbx_strand_id
1 'polypeptide(L)'
;MNNFEKLSKINNTIKLSSNYSDGVCKDCSLSIRNGLDEMMNHYLQQHGYVILHIGAESERDFDHSLLTHTIVILGKNLSESQFKDSTLPPRDDVESIG
;
A
#
# COMPACT_ATOMS: atom_id res chain seq x y z
N MET A 1 0.56 14.60 -13.95
CA MET A 1 1.35 14.01 -12.85
C MET A 1 2.18 12.88 -13.40
N ASN A 2 3.45 12.80 -13.02
CA ASN A 2 4.32 11.66 -13.27
C ASN A 2 4.17 10.61 -12.14
N ASN A 3 4.78 9.43 -12.31
CA ASN A 3 4.65 8.35 -11.32
C ASN A 3 5.34 8.67 -9.98
N PHE A 4 6.39 9.51 -9.97
CA PHE A 4 7.05 9.94 -8.72
C PHE A 4 6.11 10.80 -7.86
N GLU A 5 5.39 11.76 -8.45
CA GLU A 5 4.37 12.59 -7.75
C GLU A 5 3.18 11.78 -7.20
N LYS A 6 2.98 10.55 -7.70
CA LYS A 6 1.94 9.63 -7.22
C LYS A 6 2.47 8.75 -6.08
N LEU A 7 3.71 8.28 -6.19
CA LEU A 7 4.36 7.47 -5.15
C LEU A 7 4.73 8.29 -3.91
N SER A 8 5.14 9.56 -4.07
CA SER A 8 5.45 10.45 -2.93
C SER A 8 4.23 10.81 -2.07
N LYS A 9 3.01 10.50 -2.54
CA LYS A 9 1.76 10.66 -1.78
C LYS A 9 1.33 9.41 -1.02
N ILE A 10 2.09 8.32 -1.08
CA ILE A 10 1.78 7.08 -0.35
C ILE A 10 2.41 7.13 1.05
N ASN A 11 1.58 7.00 2.10
CA ASN A 11 2.06 6.96 3.49
C ASN A 11 2.04 5.56 4.14
N ASN A 12 1.28 4.63 3.58
CA ASN A 12 1.12 3.27 4.07
C ASN A 12 1.07 2.29 2.90
N THR A 13 1.66 1.11 3.07
CA THR A 13 1.64 0.03 2.08
C THR A 13 1.23 -1.29 2.72
N ILE A 14 0.39 -2.05 2.03
CA ILE A 14 -0.02 -3.39 2.44
C ILE A 14 0.32 -4.38 1.33
N LYS A 15 0.86 -5.54 1.72
CA LYS A 15 1.04 -6.70 0.86
C LYS A 15 -0.11 -7.68 1.11
N LEU A 16 -0.83 -8.03 0.04
CA LEU A 16 -1.82 -9.09 0.01
C LEU A 16 -1.22 -10.28 -0.76
N SER A 17 -1.58 -11.51 -0.38
CA SER A 17 -1.12 -12.76 -1.00
C SER A 17 -2.29 -13.73 -1.11
N SER A 18 -2.30 -14.58 -2.15
CA SER A 18 -3.36 -15.58 -2.36
C SER A 18 -3.43 -16.68 -1.30
N ASN A 19 -2.37 -16.87 -0.51
CA ASN A 19 -2.25 -17.99 0.45
C ASN A 19 -2.15 -17.56 1.92
N TYR A 20 -1.81 -16.29 2.19
CA TYR A 20 -1.58 -15.78 3.55
C TYR A 20 -2.49 -14.61 3.93
N SER A 21 -3.60 -14.44 3.19
CA SER A 21 -4.69 -13.57 3.58
C SER A 21 -5.42 -14.15 4.81
N ASP A 22 -5.34 -13.44 5.93
CA ASP A 22 -6.17 -13.67 7.12
C ASP A 22 -7.68 -13.46 6.85
N GLY A 23 -8.03 -12.86 5.71
CA GLY A 23 -9.40 -12.59 5.30
C GLY A 23 -10.03 -11.49 6.15
N VAL A 24 -9.23 -10.57 6.72
CA VAL A 24 -9.73 -9.46 7.54
C VAL A 24 -9.13 -8.13 7.05
N CYS A 25 -10.00 -7.19 6.67
CA CYS A 25 -9.55 -5.84 6.30
C CYS A 25 -9.05 -5.09 7.55
N LYS A 26 -7.77 -4.70 7.55
CA LYS A 26 -7.09 -4.06 8.69
C LYS A 26 -7.55 -2.63 8.95
N ASP A 27 -8.21 -2.00 7.97
CA ASP A 27 -8.74 -0.64 8.07
C ASP A 27 -10.18 -0.57 8.64
N CYS A 28 -10.93 -1.69 8.69
CA CYS A 28 -12.32 -1.71 9.19
C CYS A 28 -12.79 -3.00 9.89
N SER A 29 -11.90 -3.98 10.08
CA SER A 29 -12.18 -5.30 10.67
C SER A 29 -13.24 -6.15 9.94
N LEU A 30 -13.62 -5.79 8.71
CA LEU A 30 -14.54 -6.59 7.89
C LEU A 30 -13.87 -7.92 7.50
N SER A 31 -14.53 -9.04 7.80
CA SER A 31 -14.09 -10.35 7.31
C SER A 31 -14.53 -10.55 5.86
N ILE A 32 -13.55 -10.67 4.98
CA ILE A 32 -13.69 -10.96 3.55
C ILE A 32 -13.22 -12.41 3.38
N ARG A 33 -14.17 -13.34 3.33
CA ARG A 33 -13.90 -14.79 3.24
C ARG A 33 -13.51 -15.26 1.84
N ASN A 34 -13.52 -14.34 0.87
CA ASN A 34 -13.34 -14.61 -0.54
C ASN A 34 -11.92 -14.18 -0.97
N GLY A 35 -11.62 -14.34 -2.27
CA GLY A 35 -10.25 -14.32 -2.77
C GLY A 35 -9.47 -13.01 -2.62
N LEU A 36 -8.18 -13.10 -2.99
CA LEU A 36 -7.23 -11.99 -3.09
C LEU A 36 -7.80 -10.80 -3.90
N ASP A 37 -8.60 -11.09 -4.92
CA ASP A 37 -9.29 -10.15 -5.78
C ASP A 37 -10.40 -9.38 -5.06
N GLU A 38 -11.27 -10.04 -4.28
CA GLU A 38 -12.30 -9.36 -3.49
C GLU A 38 -11.69 -8.51 -2.37
N MET A 39 -10.67 -9.02 -1.67
CA MET A 39 -9.98 -8.24 -0.63
C MET A 39 -9.23 -7.05 -1.24
N MET A 40 -8.58 -7.21 -2.39
CA MET A 40 -7.99 -6.10 -3.15
C MET A 40 -9.05 -5.06 -3.52
N ASN A 41 -10.16 -5.50 -4.14
CA ASN A 41 -11.25 -4.62 -4.56
C ASN A 41 -11.85 -3.83 -3.38
N HIS A 42 -11.98 -4.45 -2.21
CA HIS A 42 -12.42 -3.76 -1.00
C HIS A 42 -11.45 -2.63 -0.59
N TYR A 43 -10.13 -2.87 -0.56
CA TYR A 43 -9.15 -1.84 -0.23
C TYR A 43 -9.13 -0.68 -1.24
N LEU A 44 -9.28 -0.98 -2.54
CA LEU A 44 -9.34 0.03 -3.60
C LEU A 44 -10.62 0.89 -3.50
N GLN A 45 -11.77 0.26 -3.28
CA GLN A 45 -13.07 0.95 -3.32
C GLN A 45 -13.46 1.64 -2.00
N GLN A 46 -13.21 1.01 -0.86
CA GLN A 46 -13.68 1.48 0.45
C GLN A 46 -12.65 2.35 1.18
N HIS A 47 -11.35 2.11 0.95
CA HIS A 47 -10.26 2.73 1.71
C HIS A 47 -9.32 3.62 0.88
N GLY A 48 -9.61 3.81 -0.42
CA GLY A 48 -8.88 4.73 -1.30
C GLY A 48 -7.43 4.32 -1.62
N TYR A 49 -7.10 3.03 -1.47
CA TYR A 49 -5.80 2.51 -1.87
C TYR A 49 -5.65 2.50 -3.40
N VAL A 50 -4.41 2.44 -3.87
CA VAL A 50 -4.05 2.24 -5.28
C VAL A 50 -3.12 1.04 -5.45
N ILE A 51 -3.24 0.34 -6.57
CA ILE A 51 -2.29 -0.74 -6.93
C ILE A 51 -0.92 -0.11 -7.22
N LEU A 52 0.12 -0.61 -6.54
CA LEU A 52 1.52 -0.27 -6.80
C LEU A 52 2.24 -1.36 -7.58
N HIS A 53 1.95 -2.63 -7.26
CA HIS A 53 2.53 -3.79 -7.92
C HIS A 53 1.57 -4.99 -7.88
N ILE A 54 1.58 -5.78 -8.94
CA ILE A 54 1.06 -7.16 -8.97
C ILE A 54 2.20 -8.02 -9.52
N GLY A 55 2.46 -9.15 -8.89
CA GLY A 55 3.52 -10.06 -9.29
C GLY A 55 3.27 -11.48 -8.78
N ALA A 56 4.22 -12.37 -9.05
CA ALA A 56 4.24 -13.71 -8.49
C ALA A 56 5.48 -13.89 -7.64
N GLU A 57 5.31 -14.42 -6.42
CA GLU A 57 6.37 -14.96 -5.59
C GLU A 57 6.33 -16.49 -5.62
N SER A 58 7.47 -17.11 -5.34
CA SER A 58 7.57 -18.57 -5.19
C SER A 58 8.49 -18.92 -4.04
N GLU A 59 8.01 -19.81 -3.19
CA GLU A 59 8.74 -20.33 -2.03
C GLU A 59 8.86 -21.86 -2.12
N ARG A 60 9.56 -22.48 -1.17
CA ARG A 60 9.66 -23.93 -1.07
C ARG A 60 9.01 -24.38 0.23
N ASP A 61 8.06 -25.29 0.11
CA ASP A 61 7.44 -25.94 1.26
C ASP A 61 8.45 -26.85 1.99
N PHE A 62 8.04 -27.39 3.13
CA PHE A 62 8.80 -28.37 3.91
C PHE A 62 9.19 -29.60 3.08
N ASP A 63 8.32 -30.06 2.17
CA ASP A 63 8.57 -31.14 1.21
C ASP A 63 9.39 -30.72 -0.02
N HIS A 64 10.01 -29.54 0.00
CA HIS A 64 10.79 -28.90 -1.08
C HIS A 64 10.01 -28.60 -2.38
N SER A 65 8.72 -28.90 -2.43
CA SER A 65 7.79 -28.51 -3.50
C SER A 65 7.83 -26.99 -3.72
N LEU A 66 7.88 -26.56 -4.99
CA LEU A 66 7.85 -25.14 -5.34
C LEU A 66 6.40 -24.64 -5.24
N LEU A 67 6.15 -23.83 -4.22
CA LEU A 67 4.87 -23.17 -3.98
C LEU A 67 4.87 -21.73 -4.54
N THR A 68 3.67 -21.21 -4.68
CA THR A 68 3.27 -19.79 -4.93
C THR A 68 2.57 -18.82 -3.77
N HIS A 69 2.62 -17.67 -4.58
CA HIS A 69 1.50 -16.71 -4.65
C HIS A 69 1.54 -15.63 -5.72
N THR A 70 0.35 -15.31 -6.21
CA THR A 70 0.10 -13.94 -6.68
C THR A 70 0.19 -13.01 -5.47
N ILE A 71 1.04 -11.99 -5.58
CA ILE A 71 1.13 -10.91 -4.61
C ILE A 71 0.57 -9.62 -5.19
N VAL A 72 -0.06 -8.82 -4.33
CA VAL A 72 -0.52 -7.47 -4.66
C VAL A 72 0.02 -6.52 -3.60
N ILE A 73 0.71 -5.47 -4.02
CA ILE A 73 1.14 -4.37 -3.14
C ILE A 73 0.22 -3.18 -3.41
N LEU A 74 -0.51 -2.76 -2.37
CA LEU A 74 -1.40 -1.61 -2.40
C LEU A 74 -0.81 -0.48 -1.56
N GLY A 75 -0.93 0.76 -2.03
CA GLY A 75 -0.52 1.97 -1.31
C GLY A 75 -1.72 2.83 -0.95
N LYS A 76 -1.78 3.32 0.29
CA LYS A 76 -2.77 4.31 0.73
C LYS A 76 -2.28 5.72 0.42
N ASN A 77 -3.10 6.51 -0.26
CA ASN A 77 -2.78 7.92 -0.47
C ASN A 77 -2.99 8.72 0.83
N LEU A 78 -2.08 9.66 1.10
CA LEU A 78 -2.33 10.80 1.98
C LEU A 78 -3.53 11.58 1.45
N SER A 79 -4.47 11.93 2.34
CA SER A 79 -5.45 12.97 2.01
C SER A 79 -4.74 14.32 1.83
N GLU A 80 -5.32 15.25 1.07
CA GLU A 80 -4.69 16.57 0.85
C GLU A 80 -4.47 17.36 2.15
N SER A 81 -5.27 17.07 3.19
CA SER A 81 -5.04 17.57 4.55
C SER A 81 -3.75 17.02 5.17
N GLN A 82 -3.49 15.72 5.06
CA GLN A 82 -2.29 15.09 5.62
C GLN A 82 -1.02 15.42 4.82
N PHE A 83 -1.15 15.66 3.51
CA PHE A 83 -0.01 16.06 2.67
C PHE A 83 0.48 17.49 2.98
N LYS A 84 -0.44 18.40 3.37
CA LYS A 84 -0.09 19.78 3.77
C LYS A 84 0.59 19.87 5.14
N ASP A 85 0.26 18.95 6.05
CA ASP A 85 0.91 18.85 7.38
C ASP A 85 2.34 18.27 7.28
N SER A 86 2.58 17.42 6.28
CA SER A 86 3.89 16.77 6.05
C SER A 86 4.85 17.56 5.16
N THR A 87 4.38 18.63 4.49
CA THR A 87 5.28 19.67 3.95
C THR A 87 5.81 20.54 5.09
N LEU A 88 7.04 20.23 5.53
CA LEU A 88 7.87 21.12 6.36
C LEU A 88 7.79 22.56 5.82
N PRO A 89 7.72 23.59 6.70
CA PRO A 89 7.80 24.97 6.25
C PRO A 89 9.13 25.22 5.52
N PRO A 90 9.18 26.15 4.55
CA PRO A 90 10.44 26.59 3.99
C PRO A 90 11.35 27.07 5.14
N ARG A 91 12.61 26.66 5.09
CA ARG A 91 13.62 27.18 6.01
C ARG A 91 13.96 28.60 5.59
N ASP A 92 13.41 29.57 6.31
CA ASP A 92 13.84 30.97 6.27
C ASP A 92 15.22 31.17 6.96
N ASP A 93 16.16 30.24 6.71
CA ASP A 93 17.55 30.24 7.16
C ASP A 93 18.40 31.16 6.25
N VAL A 94 17.99 32.44 6.12
CA VAL A 94 18.80 33.51 5.51
C VAL A 94 19.03 34.61 6.54
N GLU A 95 19.90 34.33 7.51
CA GLU A 95 20.46 35.39 8.35
C GLU A 95 21.30 36.33 7.49
N SER A 96 20.88 37.60 7.44
CA SER A 96 21.54 38.64 6.67
C SER A 96 22.83 39.07 7.36
N ILE A 97 23.95 38.40 7.04
CA ILE A 97 25.29 38.93 7.35
C ILE A 97 25.49 40.28 6.64
N GLY A 98 25.83 41.30 7.42
CA GLY A 98 26.11 42.68 6.97
C GLY A 98 27.58 43.06 7.00
#